data_AF-A0A959BVA5-F1
#
_entry.id   AF-A0A959BVA5-F1
#
_cell.length_a   1.000
_cell.length_b   1.000
_cell.length_c   1.000
_cell.angle_alpha   90.00
_cell.angle_beta   90.00
_cell.angle_gamma   90.00
#
_symmetry.space_group_name_H-M   'P 1'
#
loop_
_entity.id
_entity.type
_entity.pdbx_description
1 polymer ?
#
loop_
_entity_poly.entity_id
_entity_poly.type
_entity_poly.pdbx_seq_one_letter_code
_entity_poly.pdbx_strand_id
1 'polypeptide(L)'
;SLCRGVQDARGAIRFVKNQIDSVDVDNVFVGGSSAGGFIALAVGYMGEDEWPADAGALPDIYGGIPFAYWGCHANGALCSLERPALGPAQGELNLGGNDASVKGVLNIFGGLLSLGWIDEGEPPLYAYHQDNDLVSPCTQGKPFDATLAQCVLNACSAIPNTWPASYGSCAIQEYLDTLANAPAHEVWIDNCPLPSFPCSYSCHEVTMASVNQIVANAAQFWSCLICPPGPGGCVLVGTAGHTRNSAEAISLAPNPVRGELRVTLPEGRDIWRVAFFNLAGQCVLRTLLSGSTTLDIGELSPGFYLVRLEHGESAITRKIVVRW
;
A
#
# COMPACT_ATOMS: atom_id res chain seq x y z
N SER A 1 2.73 -21.22 -5.38
CA SER A 1 3.11 -19.92 -5.98
C SER A 1 3.37 -18.87 -4.90
N LEU A 2 2.54 -18.78 -3.85
CA LEU A 2 2.71 -17.84 -2.73
C LEU A 2 4.13 -17.87 -2.13
N CYS A 3 4.62 -19.04 -1.71
CA CYS A 3 5.96 -19.20 -1.11
C CYS A 3 7.08 -18.61 -1.99
N ARG A 4 7.04 -18.83 -3.31
CA ARG A 4 8.01 -18.23 -4.24
C ARG A 4 7.91 -16.71 -4.27
N GLY A 5 6.69 -16.18 -4.31
CA GLY A 5 6.46 -14.73 -4.23
C GLY A 5 6.98 -14.11 -2.94
N VAL A 6 6.84 -14.81 -1.81
CA VAL A 6 7.42 -14.39 -0.52
C VAL A 6 8.95 -14.39 -0.56
N GLN A 7 9.57 -15.43 -1.13
CA GLN A 7 11.04 -15.49 -1.30
C GLN A 7 11.56 -14.35 -2.19
N ASP A 8 10.88 -14.09 -3.31
CA ASP A 8 11.22 -13.00 -4.23
C ASP A 8 11.08 -11.63 -3.53
N ALA A 9 9.98 -11.42 -2.80
CA ALA A 9 9.73 -10.19 -2.05
C ALA A 9 10.77 -9.98 -0.94
N ARG A 10 11.11 -11.02 -0.17
CA ARG A 10 12.17 -10.97 0.85
C ARG A 10 13.53 -10.66 0.22
N GLY A 11 13.83 -11.25 -0.93
CA GLY A 11 15.01 -10.93 -1.73
C GLY A 11 15.04 -9.48 -2.20
N ALA A 12 13.91 -8.94 -2.68
CA ALA A 12 13.78 -7.56 -3.12
C ALA A 12 13.93 -6.56 -1.96
N ILE A 13 13.36 -6.86 -0.79
CA ILE A 13 13.52 -6.05 0.42
C ILE A 13 15.01 -5.94 0.79
N ARG A 14 15.72 -7.07 0.83
CA ARG A 14 17.17 -7.08 1.09
C ARG A 14 17.95 -6.31 0.03
N PHE A 15 17.57 -6.45 -1.25
CA PHE A 15 18.19 -5.67 -2.32
C PHE A 15 18.09 -4.17 -2.08
N VAL A 16 16.90 -3.68 -1.71
CA VAL A 16 16.65 -2.27 -1.40
C VAL A 16 17.42 -1.83 -0.16
N LYS A 17 17.37 -2.60 0.92
CA LYS A 17 18.08 -2.28 2.18
C LYS A 17 19.60 -2.29 2.02
N ASN A 18 20.14 -3.09 1.11
CA ASN A 18 21.58 -3.18 0.88
C ASN A 18 22.12 -2.10 -0.09
N GLN A 19 21.26 -1.21 -0.60
CA GLN A 19 21.72 -0.04 -1.35
C GLN A 19 22.32 0.98 -0.38
N ILE A 20 23.55 1.43 -0.67
CA ILE A 20 24.35 2.28 0.22
C ILE A 20 23.93 3.77 0.17
N ASP A 21 23.02 4.15 -0.74
CA ASP A 21 22.62 5.54 -0.94
C ASP A 21 21.09 5.73 -0.90
N SER A 22 20.64 6.66 -0.06
CA SER A 22 19.29 7.25 -0.04
C SER A 22 18.12 6.36 0.41
N VAL A 23 18.38 5.19 1.01
CA VAL A 23 17.34 4.34 1.63
C VAL A 23 17.43 4.41 3.15
N ASP A 24 16.31 4.72 3.79
CA ASP A 24 16.16 4.55 5.23
C ASP A 24 15.81 3.08 5.51
N VAL A 25 16.83 2.30 5.87
CA VAL A 25 16.71 0.85 6.09
C VAL A 25 15.83 0.50 7.29
N ASP A 26 15.64 1.45 8.21
CA ASP A 26 14.78 1.28 9.39
C ASP A 26 13.30 1.54 9.05
N ASN A 27 13.01 2.22 7.94
CA ASN A 27 11.67 2.60 7.50
C ASN A 27 11.29 1.93 6.16
N VAL A 28 11.37 0.61 6.11
CA VAL A 28 10.96 -0.18 4.94
C VAL A 28 9.58 -0.79 5.13
N PHE A 29 8.69 -0.57 4.17
CA PHE A 29 7.32 -1.08 4.18
C PHE A 29 7.09 -1.98 2.98
N VAL A 30 6.25 -3.01 3.14
CA VAL A 30 5.84 -3.88 2.03
C VAL A 30 4.36 -3.71 1.77
N GLY A 31 3.96 -3.72 0.50
CA GLY A 31 2.56 -3.66 0.15
C GLY A 31 2.25 -4.27 -1.20
N GLY A 32 0.99 -4.62 -1.40
CA GLY A 32 0.54 -5.19 -2.65
C GLY A 32 -0.97 -5.27 -2.80
N SER A 33 -1.40 -5.45 -4.05
CA SER A 33 -2.81 -5.59 -4.43
C SER A 33 -3.11 -7.00 -4.93
N SER A 34 -4.27 -7.54 -4.57
CA SER A 34 -4.72 -8.88 -4.95
C SER A 34 -3.67 -9.93 -4.53
N ALA A 35 -3.16 -10.75 -5.45
CA ALA A 35 -2.06 -11.68 -5.19
C ALA A 35 -0.83 -11.02 -4.52
N GLY A 36 -0.55 -9.75 -4.80
CA GLY A 36 0.50 -8.98 -4.12
C GLY A 36 0.19 -8.70 -2.65
N GLY A 37 -1.08 -8.54 -2.29
CA GLY A 37 -1.52 -8.39 -0.91
C GLY A 37 -1.31 -9.66 -0.08
N PHE A 38 -1.61 -10.84 -0.66
CA PHE A 38 -1.26 -12.14 -0.05
C PHE A 38 0.25 -12.26 0.22
N ILE A 39 1.08 -11.84 -0.74
CA ILE A 39 2.54 -11.85 -0.59
C ILE A 39 2.98 -10.87 0.50
N ALA A 40 2.44 -9.65 0.52
CA ALA A 40 2.79 -8.64 1.52
C ALA A 40 2.45 -9.09 2.95
N LEU A 41 1.25 -9.66 3.13
CA LEU A 41 0.83 -10.26 4.40
C LEU A 41 1.76 -11.41 4.82
N ALA A 42 2.04 -12.35 3.91
CA ALA A 42 2.92 -13.47 4.22
C ALA A 42 4.38 -13.05 4.46
N VAL A 43 4.86 -11.97 3.85
CA VAL A 43 6.18 -11.38 4.16
C VAL A 43 6.21 -10.84 5.59
N GLY A 44 5.14 -10.15 6.00
CA GLY A 44 5.05 -9.50 7.31
C GLY A 44 4.84 -10.45 8.48
N TYR A 45 4.11 -11.55 8.27
CA TYR A 45 3.58 -12.38 9.36
C TYR A 45 3.95 -13.86 9.28
N MET A 46 4.30 -14.42 8.11
CA MET A 46 4.61 -15.85 8.04
C MET A 46 6.02 -16.15 8.57
N GLY A 47 6.08 -16.84 9.71
CA GLY A 47 7.31 -17.31 10.36
C GLY A 47 8.06 -18.39 9.57
N GLU A 48 9.27 -18.73 10.04
CA GLU A 48 10.07 -19.80 9.41
C GLU A 48 9.55 -21.20 9.75
N ASP A 49 9.04 -21.39 10.95
CA ASP A 49 8.41 -22.62 11.45
C ASP A 49 7.01 -22.85 10.87
N GLU A 50 6.40 -21.80 10.31
CA GLU A 50 5.13 -21.84 9.61
C GLU A 50 5.28 -22.11 8.10
N TRP A 51 6.53 -22.24 7.64
CA TRP A 51 6.84 -22.51 6.25
C TRP A 51 6.36 -23.92 5.85
N PRO A 52 5.53 -24.05 4.79
CA PRO A 52 5.03 -25.36 4.40
C PRO A 52 6.15 -26.31 4.01
N ALA A 53 6.16 -27.52 4.58
CA ALA A 53 7.14 -28.57 4.20
C ALA A 53 7.11 -28.87 2.69
N ASP A 54 5.91 -28.77 2.10
CA ASP A 54 5.66 -28.98 0.67
C ASP A 54 5.81 -27.71 -0.17
N ALA A 55 6.33 -26.60 0.39
CA ALA A 55 6.55 -25.37 -0.36
C ALA A 55 7.43 -25.59 -1.60
N GLY A 56 8.28 -26.62 -1.57
CA GLY A 56 9.10 -27.06 -2.70
C GLY A 56 8.52 -28.14 -3.60
N ALA A 57 7.34 -28.68 -3.28
CA ALA A 57 6.72 -29.82 -3.94
C ALA A 57 5.58 -29.40 -4.88
N LEU A 58 5.70 -28.26 -5.58
CA LEU A 58 4.72 -27.92 -6.60
C LEU A 58 4.89 -28.88 -7.79
N PRO A 59 3.81 -29.52 -8.26
CA PRO A 59 3.87 -30.26 -9.51
C PRO A 59 4.18 -29.29 -10.66
N ASP A 60 4.74 -29.85 -11.73
CA ASP A 60 4.98 -29.13 -12.98
C ASP A 60 3.72 -28.35 -13.42
N ILE A 61 3.90 -27.27 -14.20
CA ILE A 61 2.77 -26.66 -14.89
C ILE A 61 2.00 -27.73 -15.65
N TYR A 62 0.69 -27.83 -15.38
CA TYR A 62 -0.20 -28.70 -16.14
C TYR A 62 -0.10 -28.32 -17.62
N GLY A 63 0.62 -29.14 -18.39
CA GLY A 63 0.89 -28.92 -19.83
C GLY A 63 -0.30 -29.23 -20.74
N GLY A 64 -1.52 -29.39 -20.19
CA GLY A 64 -2.68 -29.88 -20.91
C GLY A 64 -3.51 -28.82 -21.67
N ILE A 65 -3.05 -27.56 -21.74
CA ILE A 65 -3.55 -26.58 -22.72
C ILE A 65 -2.54 -26.58 -23.87
N PRO A 66 -2.94 -26.55 -25.15
CA PRO A 66 -1.98 -26.52 -26.25
C PRO A 66 -1.17 -25.22 -26.19
N PHE A 67 0.01 -25.29 -25.57
CA PHE A 67 1.02 -24.23 -25.44
C PHE A 67 1.60 -23.76 -26.80
N ALA A 68 0.98 -24.16 -27.91
CA ALA A 68 1.27 -23.67 -29.25
C ALA A 68 0.92 -22.18 -29.44
N TYR A 69 0.05 -21.60 -28.61
CA TYR A 69 -0.40 -20.21 -28.76
C TYR A 69 0.54 -19.15 -28.13
N TRP A 70 1.46 -19.55 -27.24
CA TRP A 70 2.38 -18.65 -26.51
C TRP A 70 3.86 -18.96 -26.75
N GLY A 71 4.20 -19.73 -27.78
CA GLY A 71 5.60 -19.94 -28.20
C GLY A 71 6.43 -20.87 -27.32
N CYS A 72 5.85 -21.48 -26.28
CA CYS A 72 6.50 -22.57 -25.54
C CYS A 72 6.34 -23.88 -26.31
N HIS A 73 7.25 -24.12 -27.27
CA HIS A 73 7.22 -25.34 -28.08
C HIS A 73 7.54 -26.58 -27.24
N ALA A 74 6.65 -27.57 -27.31
CA ALA A 74 6.77 -28.90 -26.72
C ALA A 74 7.94 -29.76 -27.25
N ASN A 75 8.82 -29.19 -28.09
CA ASN A 75 10.01 -29.84 -28.63
C ASN A 75 11.31 -29.28 -28.01
N GLY A 76 11.34 -29.17 -26.68
CA GLY A 76 12.48 -29.66 -25.91
C GLY A 76 13.67 -28.74 -25.62
N ALA A 77 13.54 -27.40 -25.56
CA ALA A 77 14.71 -26.60 -25.14
C ALA A 77 14.50 -25.24 -24.43
N LEU A 78 13.29 -24.72 -24.21
CA LEU A 78 13.17 -23.32 -23.76
C LEU A 78 12.42 -23.02 -22.46
N CYS A 79 11.69 -23.95 -21.84
CA CYS A 79 11.14 -23.72 -20.49
C CYS A 79 11.12 -25.01 -19.67
N SER A 80 11.81 -25.02 -18.53
CA SER A 80 11.53 -26.01 -17.49
C SER A 80 10.13 -25.74 -16.95
N LEU A 81 9.31 -26.78 -16.85
CA LEU A 81 7.99 -26.72 -16.21
C LEU A 81 8.07 -26.97 -14.70
N GLU A 82 9.25 -27.37 -14.22
CA GLU A 82 9.55 -27.61 -12.81
C GLU A 82 9.40 -26.31 -12.02
N ARG A 83 8.80 -26.42 -10.83
CA ARG A 83 8.60 -25.28 -9.93
C ARG A 83 9.05 -25.59 -8.50
N PRO A 84 10.32 -25.98 -8.29
CA PRO A 84 10.83 -26.18 -6.95
C PRO A 84 10.74 -24.88 -6.13
N ALA A 85 10.66 -25.02 -4.81
CA ALA A 85 10.86 -23.88 -3.90
C ALA A 85 12.24 -23.29 -4.14
N LEU A 86 12.37 -21.98 -3.99
CA LEU A 86 13.64 -21.27 -4.23
C LEU A 86 14.54 -21.33 -2.98
N GLY A 87 14.57 -22.49 -2.30
CA GLY A 87 15.33 -22.72 -1.07
C GLY A 87 14.54 -22.44 0.21
N PRO A 88 15.19 -21.99 1.30
CA PRO A 88 14.58 -21.78 2.62
C PRO A 88 13.53 -20.65 2.62
N ALA A 89 12.75 -20.56 3.70
CA ALA A 89 11.68 -19.55 3.87
C ALA A 89 12.14 -18.12 3.62
N GLN A 90 13.36 -17.77 4.06
CA GLN A 90 13.94 -16.44 3.85
C GLN A 90 14.33 -16.16 2.39
N GLY A 91 14.44 -17.21 1.56
CA GLY A 91 15.03 -17.14 0.23
C GLY A 91 16.53 -16.84 0.25
N GLU A 92 17.20 -17.08 -0.86
CA GLU A 92 18.67 -16.95 -0.95
C GLU A 92 19.13 -15.72 -1.73
N LEU A 93 18.20 -14.87 -2.16
CA LEU A 93 18.50 -13.67 -2.94
C LEU A 93 18.97 -12.52 -2.04
N ASN A 94 20.01 -11.81 -2.49
CA ASN A 94 20.54 -10.57 -1.87
C ASN A 94 20.94 -10.72 -0.39
N LEU A 95 21.54 -11.85 -0.03
CA LEU A 95 22.07 -12.11 1.32
C LEU A 95 23.32 -11.27 1.64
N GLY A 96 23.74 -11.29 2.91
CA GLY A 96 25.03 -10.73 3.35
C GLY A 96 25.00 -9.27 3.83
N GLY A 97 23.80 -8.72 4.04
CA GLY A 97 23.60 -7.38 4.60
C GLY A 97 22.42 -7.38 5.58
N ASN A 98 21.38 -6.63 5.26
CA ASN A 98 20.17 -6.52 6.06
C ASN A 98 19.26 -7.75 5.93
N ASP A 99 18.40 -7.96 6.92
CA ASP A 99 17.32 -8.93 6.88
C ASP A 99 16.15 -8.46 5.98
N ALA A 100 15.12 -9.31 5.85
CA ALA A 100 13.91 -8.99 5.11
C ALA A 100 12.78 -8.43 5.98
N SER A 101 13.07 -7.97 7.21
CA SER A 101 12.05 -7.39 8.10
C SER A 101 11.46 -6.10 7.52
N VAL A 102 10.22 -5.80 7.89
CA VAL A 102 9.50 -4.60 7.44
C VAL A 102 8.88 -3.89 8.64
N LYS A 103 8.78 -2.57 8.56
CA LYS A 103 8.17 -1.71 9.59
C LYS A 103 6.65 -1.64 9.49
N GLY A 104 6.06 -2.11 8.39
CA GLY A 104 4.61 -2.17 8.23
C GLY A 104 4.20 -2.84 6.92
N VAL A 105 2.93 -3.26 6.89
CA VAL A 105 2.33 -4.04 5.80
C VAL A 105 1.12 -3.30 5.25
N LEU A 106 1.08 -3.10 3.92
CA LEU A 106 -0.10 -2.60 3.20
C LEU A 106 -0.74 -3.75 2.40
N ASN A 107 -1.91 -4.18 2.85
CA ASN A 107 -2.72 -5.17 2.17
C ASN A 107 -3.84 -4.49 1.36
N ILE A 108 -3.96 -4.79 0.08
CA ILE A 108 -5.11 -4.39 -0.75
C ILE A 108 -5.69 -5.66 -1.37
N PHE A 109 -6.92 -6.04 -1.01
CA PHE A 109 -7.62 -7.25 -1.48
C PHE A 109 -6.94 -8.61 -1.21
N GLY A 110 -5.82 -8.64 -0.47
CA GLY A 110 -5.15 -9.88 -0.13
C GLY A 110 -5.77 -10.58 1.07
N GLY A 111 -5.28 -11.79 1.35
CA GLY A 111 -5.67 -12.57 2.53
C GLY A 111 -4.55 -13.44 3.08
N LEU A 112 -4.79 -14.01 4.25
CA LEU A 112 -3.92 -14.98 4.92
C LEU A 112 -4.43 -16.40 4.66
N LEU A 113 -3.52 -17.38 4.61
CA LEU A 113 -3.93 -18.80 4.59
C LEU A 113 -4.16 -19.35 6.00
N SER A 114 -3.56 -18.73 7.00
CA SER A 114 -3.79 -19.00 8.41
C SER A 114 -3.79 -17.68 9.17
N LEU A 115 -4.80 -17.46 10.01
CA LEU A 115 -4.81 -16.33 10.95
C LEU A 115 -3.76 -16.48 12.05
N GLY A 116 -3.34 -17.72 12.33
CA GLY A 116 -2.31 -18.02 13.32
C GLY A 116 -0.91 -17.54 12.95
N TRP A 117 -0.70 -17.01 11.73
CA TRP A 117 0.54 -16.35 11.36
C TRP A 117 0.70 -14.99 12.05
N ILE A 118 -0.36 -14.39 12.58
CA ILE A 118 -0.25 -13.09 13.25
C ILE A 118 0.08 -13.30 14.74
N ASP A 119 1.22 -12.78 15.15
CA ASP A 119 1.77 -12.78 16.50
C ASP A 119 1.80 -11.38 17.14
N GLU A 120 2.03 -11.34 18.45
CA GLU A 120 2.22 -10.09 19.21
C GLU A 120 3.54 -9.40 18.82
N GLY A 121 3.50 -8.07 18.69
CA GLY A 121 4.70 -7.26 18.44
C GLY A 121 5.14 -7.25 16.96
N GLU A 122 4.34 -7.83 16.08
CA GLU A 122 4.58 -7.83 14.63
C GLU A 122 4.30 -6.48 13.95
N PRO A 123 4.74 -6.31 12.68
CA PRO A 123 4.61 -5.02 11.99
C PRO A 123 3.15 -4.53 11.89
N PRO A 124 2.89 -3.22 12.01
CA PRO A 124 1.55 -2.68 11.85
C PRO A 124 0.91 -2.92 10.48
N LEU A 125 -0.40 -3.20 10.46
CA LEU A 125 -1.18 -3.52 9.27
C LEU A 125 -2.07 -2.34 8.82
N TYR A 126 -1.90 -1.88 7.58
CA TYR A 126 -2.97 -1.17 6.89
C TYR A 126 -3.62 -2.13 5.88
N ALA A 127 -4.94 -2.29 5.93
CA ALA A 127 -5.67 -3.14 4.99
C ALA A 127 -6.81 -2.38 4.30
N TYR A 128 -6.95 -2.58 2.99
CA TYR A 128 -8.10 -2.15 2.20
C TYR A 128 -8.76 -3.36 1.54
N HIS A 129 -10.09 -3.37 1.50
CA HIS A 129 -10.87 -4.40 0.81
C HIS A 129 -12.26 -3.87 0.46
N GLN A 130 -12.94 -4.54 -0.47
CA GLN A 130 -14.37 -4.37 -0.72
C GLN A 130 -15.13 -5.56 -0.12
N ASP A 131 -16.25 -5.31 0.55
CA ASP A 131 -17.01 -6.32 1.30
C ASP A 131 -17.58 -7.47 0.43
N ASN A 132 -17.95 -7.18 -0.82
CA ASN A 132 -18.56 -8.13 -1.76
C ASN A 132 -17.61 -8.62 -2.87
N ASP A 133 -16.31 -8.65 -2.59
CA ASP A 133 -15.26 -9.10 -3.51
C ASP A 133 -15.46 -10.57 -3.97
N LEU A 134 -15.68 -10.75 -5.27
CA LEU A 134 -15.94 -12.06 -5.89
C LEU A 134 -14.67 -12.80 -6.33
N VAL A 135 -13.51 -12.12 -6.29
CA VAL A 135 -12.22 -12.65 -6.74
C VAL A 135 -11.41 -13.09 -5.54
N SER A 136 -11.34 -12.27 -4.50
CA SER A 136 -10.65 -12.55 -3.25
C SER A 136 -11.60 -12.22 -2.10
N PRO A 137 -12.29 -13.21 -1.51
CA PRO A 137 -13.30 -12.93 -0.50
C PRO A 137 -12.75 -12.08 0.65
N CYS A 138 -13.46 -11.02 1.03
CA CYS A 138 -13.09 -10.21 2.18
C CYS A 138 -13.18 -10.98 3.50
N THR A 139 -14.15 -11.90 3.59
CA THR A 139 -14.32 -12.82 4.70
C THR A 139 -13.48 -14.09 4.49
N GLN A 140 -13.79 -15.18 5.20
CA GLN A 140 -13.19 -16.47 4.91
C GLN A 140 -13.82 -17.07 3.63
N GLY A 141 -12.99 -17.44 2.67
CA GLY A 141 -13.46 -18.07 1.44
C GLY A 141 -12.33 -18.52 0.53
N LYS A 142 -12.66 -19.24 -0.54
CA LYS A 142 -11.67 -19.63 -1.55
C LYS A 142 -11.56 -18.50 -2.59
N PRO A 143 -10.35 -18.02 -2.92
CA PRO A 143 -10.16 -17.11 -4.04
C PRO A 143 -10.79 -17.69 -5.30
N PHE A 144 -11.45 -16.85 -6.08
CA PHE A 144 -12.16 -17.14 -7.34
C PHE A 144 -13.43 -18.00 -7.25
N ASP A 145 -13.85 -18.44 -6.07
CA ASP A 145 -14.97 -19.39 -5.91
C ASP A 145 -16.28 -18.81 -6.43
N ALA A 146 -16.58 -17.57 -6.05
CA ALA A 146 -17.78 -16.87 -6.50
C ALA A 146 -17.74 -16.50 -7.99
N THR A 147 -16.56 -16.14 -8.52
CA THR A 147 -16.37 -15.80 -9.95
C THR A 147 -16.60 -17.01 -10.86
N LEU A 148 -16.21 -18.21 -10.42
CA LEU A 148 -16.37 -19.45 -11.18
C LEU A 148 -17.77 -20.07 -11.02
N ALA A 149 -18.40 -19.92 -9.85
CA ALA A 149 -19.81 -20.28 -9.64
C ALA A 149 -20.76 -19.47 -10.55
N GLN A 150 -20.36 -18.27 -10.95
CA GLN A 150 -21.14 -17.37 -11.81
C GLN A 150 -20.77 -17.45 -13.30
N CYS A 151 -19.86 -18.36 -13.70
CA CYS A 151 -19.45 -18.60 -15.09
C CYS A 151 -19.15 -17.32 -15.90
N VAL A 152 -18.44 -16.35 -15.30
CA VAL A 152 -18.24 -14.99 -15.87
C VAL A 152 -17.45 -15.00 -17.20
N LEU A 153 -16.81 -16.11 -17.60
CA LEU A 153 -15.99 -16.20 -18.81
C LEU A 153 -16.18 -17.49 -19.64
N ASN A 154 -17.34 -18.16 -19.60
CA ASN A 154 -17.57 -19.46 -20.28
C ASN A 154 -16.58 -20.59 -19.88
N ALA A 155 -15.79 -20.40 -18.83
CA ALA A 155 -14.88 -21.37 -18.27
C ALA A 155 -15.40 -21.80 -16.90
N CYS A 156 -16.47 -22.59 -16.88
CA CYS A 156 -16.99 -23.18 -15.64
C CYS A 156 -16.07 -24.36 -15.26
N SER A 157 -14.88 -24.06 -14.75
CA SER A 157 -14.04 -25.07 -14.09
C SER A 157 -14.24 -24.90 -12.60
N ALA A 158 -14.78 -25.92 -11.93
CA ALA A 158 -14.85 -25.91 -10.47
C ALA A 158 -13.43 -25.76 -9.93
N ILE A 159 -13.24 -24.82 -9.00
CA ILE A 159 -12.00 -24.79 -8.21
C ILE A 159 -11.90 -26.15 -7.53
N PRO A 160 -10.78 -26.87 -7.65
CA PRO A 160 -10.61 -28.13 -6.95
C PRO A 160 -10.96 -27.95 -5.48
N ASN A 161 -11.76 -28.85 -4.92
CA ASN A 161 -12.16 -28.79 -3.51
C ASN A 161 -10.97 -28.75 -2.54
N THR A 162 -9.79 -29.15 -3.02
CA THR A 162 -8.50 -29.14 -2.33
C THR A 162 -7.82 -27.78 -2.23
N TRP A 163 -8.32 -26.73 -2.89
CA TRP A 163 -7.76 -25.38 -2.71
C TRP A 163 -8.07 -24.88 -1.29
N PRO A 164 -7.07 -24.34 -0.57
CA PRO A 164 -7.29 -23.81 0.76
C PRO A 164 -8.19 -22.57 0.70
N ALA A 165 -9.02 -22.41 1.73
CA ALA A 165 -9.64 -21.12 1.99
C ALA A 165 -8.57 -20.14 2.47
N SER A 166 -8.80 -18.86 2.20
CA SER A 166 -8.05 -17.75 2.76
C SER A 166 -8.97 -16.88 3.62
N TYR A 167 -8.36 -16.05 4.44
CA TYR A 167 -9.00 -15.05 5.28
C TYR A 167 -8.68 -13.67 4.72
N GLY A 168 -9.66 -13.00 4.10
CA GLY A 168 -9.51 -11.63 3.63
C GLY A 168 -9.54 -10.60 4.76
N SER A 169 -9.53 -9.32 4.40
CA SER A 169 -9.38 -8.23 5.39
C SER A 169 -10.51 -8.16 6.42
N CYS A 170 -11.74 -8.55 6.07
CA CYS A 170 -12.86 -8.59 7.01
C CYS A 170 -12.62 -9.66 8.09
N ALA A 171 -12.21 -10.87 7.68
CA ALA A 171 -11.90 -11.94 8.63
C ALA A 171 -10.62 -11.67 9.44
N ILE A 172 -9.62 -11.01 8.83
CA ILE A 172 -8.41 -10.56 9.52
C ILE A 172 -8.78 -9.51 10.59
N GLN A 173 -9.64 -8.54 10.27
CA GLN A 173 -10.11 -7.54 11.23
C GLN A 173 -10.81 -8.21 12.42
N GLU A 174 -11.77 -9.09 12.15
CA GLU A 174 -12.49 -9.83 13.19
C GLU A 174 -11.52 -10.60 14.11
N TYR A 175 -10.47 -11.20 13.55
CA TYR A 175 -9.45 -11.90 14.32
C TYR A 175 -8.58 -10.96 15.15
N LEU A 176 -8.09 -9.87 14.57
CA LEU A 176 -7.28 -8.86 15.27
C LEU A 176 -8.05 -8.26 16.46
N ASP A 177 -9.35 -8.04 16.31
CA ASP A 177 -10.23 -7.56 17.38
C ASP A 177 -10.34 -8.55 18.56
N THR A 178 -10.02 -9.83 18.35
CA THR A 178 -9.99 -10.85 19.43
C THR A 178 -8.67 -10.91 20.19
N LEU A 179 -7.59 -10.34 19.65
CA LEU A 179 -6.27 -10.42 20.25
C LEU A 179 -6.09 -9.33 21.31
N ALA A 180 -5.67 -9.73 22.52
CA ALA A 180 -5.36 -8.79 23.58
C ALA A 180 -4.22 -7.83 23.22
N ASN A 181 -3.24 -8.34 22.46
CA ASN A 181 -2.05 -7.61 22.01
C ASN A 181 -1.90 -7.71 20.49
N ALA A 182 -2.94 -7.28 19.75
CA ALA A 182 -2.87 -7.21 18.30
C ALA A 182 -1.76 -6.24 17.83
N PRO A 183 -1.10 -6.51 16.70
CA PRO A 183 -0.34 -5.48 15.98
C PRO A 183 -1.22 -4.26 15.75
N ALA A 184 -0.64 -3.06 15.78
CA ALA A 184 -1.38 -1.85 15.43
C ALA A 184 -1.96 -2.02 14.03
N HIS A 185 -3.24 -1.71 13.84
CA HIS A 185 -3.88 -1.94 12.55
C HIS A 185 -4.95 -0.90 12.22
N GLU A 186 -5.14 -0.68 10.93
CA GLU A 186 -6.26 0.05 10.36
C GLU A 186 -6.82 -0.75 9.18
N VAL A 187 -8.12 -1.07 9.22
CA VAL A 187 -8.80 -1.83 8.17
C VAL A 187 -9.91 -0.97 7.58
N TRP A 188 -9.78 -0.65 6.30
CA TRP A 188 -10.81 0.04 5.53
C TRP A 188 -11.55 -0.95 4.64
N ILE A 189 -12.78 -1.29 5.04
CA ILE A 189 -13.73 -2.04 4.22
C ILE A 189 -14.63 -1.05 3.48
N ASP A 190 -14.47 -1.02 2.17
CA ASP A 190 -15.29 -0.21 1.27
C ASP A 190 -16.56 -0.99 0.90
N ASN A 191 -17.70 -0.33 1.01
CA ASN A 191 -18.98 -0.95 0.71
C ASN A 191 -19.14 -1.01 -0.81
N CYS A 192 -19.00 -2.22 -1.36
CA CYS A 192 -19.26 -2.48 -2.75
C CYS A 192 -20.68 -3.04 -2.88
N PRO A 193 -21.62 -2.32 -3.52
CA PRO A 193 -22.97 -2.84 -3.68
C PRO A 193 -22.94 -4.18 -4.41
N LEU A 194 -23.72 -5.15 -3.91
CA LEU A 194 -23.88 -6.45 -4.55
C LEU A 194 -24.13 -6.25 -6.05
N PRO A 195 -23.40 -6.95 -6.94
CA PRO A 195 -23.59 -6.78 -8.36
C PRO A 195 -25.03 -7.14 -8.73
N SER A 196 -25.81 -6.14 -9.17
CA SER A 196 -27.06 -6.39 -9.87
C SER A 196 -26.70 -7.14 -11.15
N PHE A 197 -27.28 -8.31 -11.35
CA PHE A 197 -27.06 -9.13 -12.55
C PHE A 197 -27.21 -8.28 -13.84
N PRO A 198 -26.32 -8.41 -14.83
CA PRO A 198 -25.19 -9.34 -14.95
C PRO A 198 -23.93 -8.80 -14.25
N CYS A 199 -23.07 -9.69 -13.74
CA CYS A 199 -21.87 -9.43 -12.93
C CYS A 199 -20.81 -8.53 -13.61
N SER A 200 -21.13 -7.26 -13.84
CA SER A 200 -20.20 -6.25 -14.37
C SER A 200 -19.28 -5.68 -13.28
N TYR A 201 -19.50 -6.02 -12.02
CA TYR A 201 -18.71 -5.56 -10.88
C TYR A 201 -18.22 -6.76 -10.08
N SER A 202 -16.91 -7.02 -10.14
CA SER A 202 -16.28 -8.09 -9.36
C SER A 202 -15.97 -7.67 -7.92
N CYS A 203 -16.25 -6.40 -7.55
CA CYS A 203 -15.89 -5.79 -6.27
C CYS A 203 -14.42 -6.08 -5.89
N HIS A 204 -13.55 -6.04 -6.91
CA HIS A 204 -12.11 -6.33 -6.81
C HIS A 204 -11.33 -5.30 -7.63
N GLU A 205 -11.76 -4.05 -7.55
CA GLU A 205 -11.21 -2.98 -8.38
C GLU A 205 -11.07 -1.70 -7.55
N VAL A 206 -9.92 -1.04 -7.73
CA VAL A 206 -9.65 0.27 -7.15
C VAL A 206 -9.67 1.34 -8.24
N THR A 207 -10.43 2.41 -7.98
CA THR A 207 -10.31 3.62 -8.79
C THR A 207 -9.03 4.38 -8.42
N MET A 208 -8.56 5.26 -9.30
CA MET A 208 -7.42 6.13 -8.96
C MET A 208 -7.69 7.00 -7.71
N ALA A 209 -8.95 7.39 -7.48
CA ALA A 209 -9.35 8.10 -6.27
C ALA A 209 -9.19 7.21 -5.02
N SER A 210 -9.64 5.96 -5.10
CA SER A 210 -9.47 4.97 -4.03
C SER A 210 -7.98 4.71 -3.75
N VAL A 211 -7.14 4.54 -4.78
CA VAL A 211 -5.69 4.37 -4.61
C VAL A 211 -5.06 5.55 -3.88
N ASN A 212 -5.37 6.79 -4.30
CA ASN A 212 -4.85 7.99 -3.63
C ASN A 212 -5.27 8.05 -2.16
N GLN A 213 -6.51 7.64 -1.85
CA GLN A 213 -7.00 7.61 -0.48
C GLN A 213 -6.34 6.52 0.35
N ILE A 214 -6.18 5.31 -0.21
CA ILE A 214 -5.48 4.19 0.44
C ILE A 214 -4.06 4.61 0.81
N VAL A 215 -3.31 5.20 -0.14
CA VAL A 215 -1.94 5.65 0.09
C VAL A 215 -1.89 6.77 1.13
N ALA A 216 -2.83 7.73 1.10
CA ALA A 216 -2.89 8.80 2.08
C ALA A 216 -3.19 8.28 3.50
N ASN A 217 -4.16 7.37 3.63
CA ASN A 217 -4.51 6.76 4.91
C ASN A 217 -3.37 5.90 5.45
N ALA A 218 -2.76 5.05 4.63
CA ALA A 218 -1.61 4.24 5.04
C ALA A 218 -0.43 5.12 5.47
N ALA A 219 -0.12 6.20 4.73
CA ALA A 219 0.91 7.15 5.11
C ALA A 219 0.60 7.87 6.42
N GLN A 220 -0.67 8.22 6.65
CA GLN A 220 -1.12 8.82 7.91
C GLN A 220 -0.98 7.84 9.07
N PHE A 221 -1.44 6.61 8.89
CA PHE A 221 -1.33 5.53 9.87
C PHE A 221 0.12 5.26 10.28
N TRP A 222 1.05 5.22 9.33
CA TRP A 222 2.47 4.99 9.62
C TRP A 222 3.27 6.23 10.02
N SER A 223 2.72 7.43 9.87
CA SER A 223 3.45 8.69 10.15
C SER A 223 4.09 8.71 11.55
N CYS A 224 3.38 8.16 12.54
CA CYS A 224 3.83 8.05 13.92
C CYS A 224 4.91 6.99 14.15
N LEU A 225 4.98 5.97 13.30
CA LEU A 225 6.03 4.94 13.34
C LEU A 225 7.33 5.47 12.75
N ILE A 226 7.22 6.27 11.68
CA ILE A 226 8.36 6.81 10.95
C ILE A 226 9.02 7.95 11.73
N CYS A 227 8.20 8.84 12.31
CA CYS A 227 8.67 9.96 13.10
C CYS A 227 8.01 9.92 14.50
N PRO A 228 8.57 9.17 15.46
CA PRO A 228 8.09 9.19 16.83
C PRO A 228 8.25 10.64 17.32
N PRO A 229 7.17 11.32 17.70
CA PRO A 229 7.29 12.70 18.13
C PRO A 229 8.06 12.76 19.45
N GLY A 230 8.73 13.90 19.67
CA GLY A 230 9.20 14.26 20.99
C GLY A 230 8.06 14.32 22.03
N PRO A 231 8.30 14.85 23.23
CA PRO A 231 7.39 14.73 24.39
C PRO A 231 5.95 15.27 24.24
N GLY A 232 5.53 15.74 23.05
CA GLY A 232 4.16 16.12 22.70
C GLY A 232 3.29 15.02 22.09
N GLY A 233 3.83 13.83 21.80
CA GLY A 233 3.04 12.67 21.35
C GLY A 233 2.50 12.78 19.91
N CYS A 234 2.15 11.63 19.35
CA CYS A 234 1.63 11.54 17.98
C CYS A 234 0.12 11.60 18.08
N VAL A 235 -0.46 12.75 17.78
CA VAL A 235 -1.91 12.91 17.85
C VAL A 235 -2.51 12.28 16.60
N LEU A 236 -3.12 11.11 16.78
CA LEU A 236 -4.07 10.54 15.83
C LEU A 236 -5.18 11.57 15.61
N VAL A 237 -5.18 12.24 14.46
CA VAL A 237 -6.39 12.92 13.99
C VAL A 237 -7.29 11.81 13.43
N GLY A 238 -8.03 11.17 14.32
CA GLY A 238 -8.97 10.12 13.95
C GLY A 238 -10.01 10.67 12.97
N THR A 239 -10.32 9.88 11.94
CA THR A 239 -11.45 10.08 11.03
C THR A 239 -12.81 9.77 11.67
N ALA A 240 -12.87 9.61 13.01
CA ALA A 240 -14.10 9.66 13.80
C ALA A 240 -14.56 11.12 13.95
N GLY A 241 -14.88 11.75 12.81
CA GLY A 241 -15.19 13.17 12.76
C GLY A 241 -15.23 13.77 11.36
N HIS A 242 -15.43 12.99 10.29
CA HIS A 242 -15.79 13.58 8.99
C HIS A 242 -17.30 13.86 8.93
N THR A 243 -17.80 14.75 9.80
CA THR A 243 -18.65 15.79 9.23
C THR A 243 -17.74 16.61 8.34
N ARG A 244 -18.04 16.66 7.03
CA ARG A 244 -17.45 17.68 6.14
C ARG A 244 -17.49 19.00 6.88
N ASN A 245 -16.34 19.57 7.22
CA ASN A 245 -16.16 21.01 7.39
C ASN A 245 -14.66 21.38 7.40
N SER A 246 -14.32 22.28 6.47
CA SER A 246 -13.20 23.24 6.51
C SER A 246 -11.74 22.79 6.39
N ALA A 247 -11.41 21.83 5.50
CA ALA A 247 -10.07 21.75 4.90
C ALA A 247 -9.92 22.60 3.61
N GLU A 248 -10.96 23.35 3.22
CA GLU A 248 -10.96 24.21 2.02
C GLU A 248 -10.31 25.59 2.20
N ALA A 249 -9.81 25.94 3.39
CA ALA A 249 -9.41 27.31 3.67
C ALA A 249 -7.99 27.70 3.21
N ILE A 250 -7.08 26.73 2.96
CA ILE A 250 -5.70 27.01 2.55
C ILE A 250 -5.38 26.39 1.18
N SER A 251 -5.19 27.24 0.17
CA SER A 251 -4.87 26.82 -1.19
C SER A 251 -3.77 27.66 -1.82
N LEU A 252 -2.95 27.04 -2.67
CA LEU A 252 -1.94 27.69 -3.50
C LEU A 252 -2.34 27.48 -4.96
N ALA A 253 -2.69 28.55 -5.66
CA ALA A 253 -3.18 28.47 -7.04
C ALA A 253 -2.70 29.65 -7.89
N PRO A 254 -2.53 29.48 -9.21
CA PRO A 254 -2.59 28.21 -9.93
C PRO A 254 -1.38 27.32 -9.59
N ASN A 255 -1.46 26.03 -9.90
CA ASN A 255 -0.32 25.12 -9.86
C ASN A 255 -0.45 24.15 -11.04
N PRO A 256 0.42 24.20 -12.07
CA PRO A 256 1.63 25.04 -12.19
C PRO A 256 1.38 26.56 -12.25
N VAL A 257 2.38 27.35 -11.84
CA VAL A 257 2.35 28.82 -11.74
C VAL A 257 3.44 29.47 -12.59
N ARG A 258 3.18 30.66 -13.16
CA ARG A 258 4.09 31.37 -14.07
C ARG A 258 4.66 32.70 -13.58
N GLY A 259 4.26 33.15 -12.40
CA GLY A 259 4.77 34.41 -11.84
C GLY A 259 3.96 34.85 -10.63
N GLU A 260 2.64 34.77 -10.69
CA GLU A 260 1.77 35.14 -9.57
C GLU A 260 1.12 33.93 -8.93
N LEU A 261 1.39 33.71 -7.64
CA LEU A 261 0.80 32.64 -6.84
C LEU A 261 -0.22 33.22 -5.87
N ARG A 262 -1.48 32.86 -6.04
CA ARG A 262 -2.54 33.15 -5.06
C ARG A 262 -2.41 32.18 -3.88
N VAL A 263 -2.21 32.77 -2.70
CA VAL A 263 -2.22 32.09 -1.41
C VAL A 263 -3.55 32.41 -0.74
N THR A 264 -4.44 31.42 -0.65
CA THR A 264 -5.65 31.51 0.16
C THR A 264 -5.29 31.03 1.56
N LEU A 265 -5.62 31.82 2.58
CA LEU A 265 -5.46 31.53 4.00
C LEU A 265 -6.82 31.61 4.71
N PRO A 266 -6.98 30.98 5.88
CA PRO A 266 -8.23 31.04 6.63
C PRO A 266 -8.53 32.48 7.05
N GLU A 267 -9.82 32.81 7.17
CA GLU A 267 -10.23 34.13 7.67
C GLU A 267 -9.74 34.34 9.11
N GLY A 268 -9.02 35.43 9.33
CA GLY A 268 -8.38 35.74 10.60
C GLY A 268 -7.36 36.86 10.43
N ARG A 269 -6.88 37.43 11.55
CA ARG A 269 -5.81 38.45 11.55
C ARG A 269 -4.45 37.86 11.91
N ASP A 270 -4.31 36.54 11.83
CA ASP A 270 -3.13 35.86 12.28
C ASP A 270 -2.00 35.93 11.26
N ILE A 271 -0.77 36.00 11.77
CA ILE A 271 0.42 36.12 10.94
C ILE A 271 0.90 34.72 10.57
N TRP A 272 0.90 34.42 9.27
CA TRP A 272 1.42 33.22 8.68
C TRP A 272 2.83 33.43 8.14
N ARG A 273 3.77 32.55 8.50
CA ARG A 273 5.10 32.50 7.88
C ARG A 273 5.02 31.62 6.65
N VAL A 274 5.34 32.17 5.48
CA VAL A 274 5.37 31.42 4.23
C VAL A 274 6.81 31.35 3.73
N ALA A 275 7.34 30.15 3.53
CA ALA A 275 8.69 29.91 3.05
C ALA A 275 8.71 28.90 1.90
N PHE A 276 9.49 29.18 0.86
CA PHE A 276 9.64 28.35 -0.33
C PHE A 276 11.01 27.69 -0.29
N PHE A 277 11.05 26.39 -0.57
CA PHE A 277 12.26 25.59 -0.57
C PHE A 277 12.44 24.91 -1.92
N ASN A 278 13.66 24.94 -2.46
CA ASN A 278 14.01 24.15 -3.63
C ASN A 278 14.24 22.68 -3.26
N LEU A 279 14.48 21.80 -4.26
CA LEU A 279 14.71 20.37 -4.03
C LEU A 279 15.99 20.05 -3.23
N ALA A 280 16.94 21.00 -3.15
CA ALA A 280 18.13 20.88 -2.30
C ALA A 280 17.87 21.31 -0.84
N GLY A 281 16.61 21.63 -0.48
CA GLY A 281 16.22 22.07 0.86
C GLY A 281 16.59 23.53 1.18
N GLN A 282 17.07 24.31 0.21
CA GLN A 282 17.44 25.70 0.42
C GLN A 282 16.19 26.59 0.40
N CYS A 283 16.06 27.46 1.40
CA CYS A 283 14.99 28.47 1.48
C CYS A 283 15.26 29.58 0.45
N VAL A 284 14.45 29.66 -0.61
CA VAL A 284 14.63 30.60 -1.73
C VAL A 284 13.76 31.86 -1.62
N LEU A 285 12.65 31.79 -0.88
CA LEU A 285 11.76 32.92 -0.63
C LEU A 285 11.13 32.76 0.76
N ARG A 286 10.97 33.86 1.50
CA ARG A 286 10.28 33.87 2.80
C ARG A 286 9.50 35.17 2.96
N THR A 287 8.26 35.07 3.44
CA THR A 287 7.38 36.22 3.69
C THR A 287 6.44 35.97 4.88
N LEU A 288 5.79 37.03 5.35
CA LEU A 288 4.76 37.01 6.39
C LEU A 288 3.44 37.50 5.80
N LEU A 289 2.36 36.72 5.97
CA LEU A 289 1.03 37.05 5.44
C LEU A 289 0.02 37.13 6.58
N SER A 290 -0.81 38.16 6.60
CA SER A 290 -1.91 38.31 7.58
C SER A 290 -3.29 37.98 7.00
N GLY A 291 -3.33 37.35 5.82
CA GLY A 291 -4.55 37.01 5.09
C GLY A 291 -4.29 36.52 3.67
N SER A 292 -5.35 36.09 2.98
CA SER A 292 -5.28 35.66 1.59
C SER A 292 -4.74 36.76 0.68
N THR A 293 -3.75 36.45 -0.16
CA THR A 293 -3.14 37.43 -1.07
C THR A 293 -2.49 36.74 -2.27
N THR A 294 -1.98 37.53 -3.21
CA THR A 294 -1.15 37.06 -4.32
C THR A 294 0.31 37.41 -4.05
N LEU A 295 1.20 36.44 -4.25
CA LEU A 295 2.64 36.61 -4.17
C LEU A 295 3.23 36.62 -5.58
N ASP A 296 4.10 37.60 -5.85
CA ASP A 296 4.98 37.55 -7.00
C ASP A 296 6.15 36.60 -6.70
N ILE A 297 6.30 35.61 -7.57
CA ILE A 297 7.33 34.57 -7.56
C ILE A 297 8.04 34.48 -8.91
N GLY A 298 7.95 35.52 -9.76
CA GLY A 298 8.58 35.56 -11.08
C GLY A 298 10.11 35.48 -11.06
N GLU A 299 10.74 35.80 -9.92
CA GLU A 299 12.18 35.63 -9.72
C GLU A 299 12.60 34.18 -9.42
N LEU A 300 11.66 33.29 -9.11
CA LEU A 300 11.96 31.87 -8.92
C LEU A 300 12.25 31.21 -10.26
N SER A 301 13.38 30.50 -10.35
CA SER A 301 13.68 29.67 -11.52
C SER A 301 12.63 28.57 -11.70
N PRO A 302 12.31 28.13 -12.92
CA PRO A 302 11.37 27.04 -13.14
C PRO A 302 11.82 25.77 -12.42
N GLY A 303 10.86 25.07 -11.83
CA GLY A 303 11.15 23.88 -11.06
C GLY A 303 10.11 23.57 -10.01
N PHE A 304 10.41 22.56 -9.21
CA PHE A 304 9.58 22.15 -8.08
C PHE A 304 10.00 22.88 -6.81
N TYR A 305 9.01 23.40 -6.09
CA TYR A 305 9.22 24.02 -4.79
C TYR A 305 8.25 23.46 -3.75
N LEU A 306 8.75 23.32 -2.53
CA LEU A 306 7.93 23.08 -1.34
C LEU A 306 7.66 24.41 -0.65
N VAL A 307 6.39 24.73 -0.44
CA VAL A 307 5.94 25.95 0.24
C VAL A 307 5.42 25.55 1.61
N ARG A 308 6.12 25.98 2.65
CA ARG A 308 5.75 25.78 4.05
C ARG A 308 5.03 27.02 4.57
N LEU A 309 3.80 26.86 5.03
CA LEU A 309 2.96 27.88 5.66
C LEU A 309 2.84 27.55 7.14
N GLU A 310 3.30 28.44 8.03
CA GLU A 310 3.29 28.22 9.47
C GLU A 310 2.46 29.27 10.19
N HIS A 311 1.71 28.86 11.20
CA HIS A 311 1.02 29.71 12.14
C HIS A 311 1.15 29.09 13.53
N GLY A 312 1.73 29.83 14.47
CA GLY A 312 1.94 29.32 15.83
C GLY A 312 2.81 28.07 15.80
N GLU A 313 2.30 26.96 16.33
CA GLU A 313 2.96 25.64 16.31
C GLU A 313 2.56 24.78 15.09
N SER A 314 1.59 25.24 14.30
CA SER A 314 1.08 24.52 13.13
C SER A 314 1.87 24.87 11.88
N ALA A 315 2.28 23.87 11.10
CA ALA A 315 2.93 24.05 9.80
C ALA A 315 2.28 23.15 8.74
N ILE A 316 2.03 23.72 7.56
CA ILE A 316 1.44 23.03 6.41
C ILE A 316 2.39 23.18 5.24
N THR A 317 2.69 22.08 4.55
CA THR A 317 3.52 22.11 3.33
C THR A 317 2.67 21.84 2.10
N ARG A 318 2.94 22.57 1.02
CA ARG A 318 2.29 22.43 -0.29
C ARG A 318 3.35 22.42 -1.38
N LYS A 319 3.16 21.59 -2.40
CA LYS A 319 4.03 21.57 -3.58
C LYS A 319 3.52 22.54 -4.63
N ILE A 320 4.41 23.33 -5.23
CA ILE A 320 4.12 24.11 -6.44
C ILE A 320 5.13 23.80 -7.55
N VAL A 321 4.70 24.03 -8.79
CA VAL A 321 5.55 23.91 -9.99
C VAL A 321 5.63 25.28 -10.66
N VAL A 322 6.82 25.88 -10.69
CA VAL A 322 7.06 27.15 -11.39
C VAL A 322 7.44 26.86 -12.84
N ARG A 323 6.80 27.55 -13.79
CA ARG A 323 7.08 27.48 -15.23
C ARG A 323 7.28 28.88 -15.80
N TRP A 324 7.96 28.98 -16.93
CA TRP A 324 7.88 30.17 -17.78
C TRP A 324 6.53 30.21 -18.52
#